data_AF-A0A2V8BW04-F1
#
_entry.id   AF-A0A2V8BW04-F1
#
_cell.length_a   1.000
_cell.length_b   1.000
_cell.length_c   1.000
_cell.angle_alpha   90.00
_cell.angle_beta   90.00
_cell.angle_gamma   90.00
#
_symmetry.space_group_name_H-M   'P 1'
#
loop_
_entity.id
_entity.type
_entity.pdbx_description
1 polymer ?
#
loop_
_entity_poly.entity_id
_entity_poly.type
_entity_poly.pdbx_seq_one_letter_code
_entity_poly.pdbx_strand_id
1 'polypeptide(L)'
;MGRSLKKGPFIDTHLLEKVEVMNRGADKKVIKTWSRRSTIVPEMVGHTLAVHNGKKFIPVYITENMVGHKLGEFAPTRLFKGHTTKVSERAAAAAPGPGAPPAGGTGGGGTGGGGAKPAGAGGA
;
A
#
# COMPACT_ATOMS: atom_id res chain seq x y z
N MET A 1 -9.80 -15.82 -17.78
CA MET A 1 -10.93 -16.62 -18.32
C MET A 1 -12.23 -16.16 -17.69
N GLY A 2 -13.12 -15.54 -18.47
CA GLY A 2 -14.38 -14.97 -17.98
C GLY A 2 -15.53 -15.99 -18.00
N ARG A 3 -16.53 -15.79 -17.14
CA ARG A 3 -17.84 -16.45 -17.29
C ARG A 3 -18.56 -15.87 -18.50
N SER A 4 -19.48 -16.64 -19.07
CA SER A 4 -20.37 -16.15 -20.14
C SER A 4 -21.11 -14.88 -19.68
N LEU A 5 -21.18 -13.87 -20.56
CA LEU A 5 -21.82 -12.58 -20.31
C LEU A 5 -23.29 -12.71 -19.88
N LYS A 6 -24.00 -13.73 -20.39
CA LYS A 6 -25.40 -14.02 -20.03
C LYS A 6 -25.61 -14.40 -18.56
N LYS A 7 -24.57 -14.86 -17.84
CA LYS A 7 -24.69 -15.39 -16.46
C LYS A 7 -24.29 -14.37 -15.37
N GLY A 8 -23.93 -13.14 -15.77
CA GLY A 8 -23.51 -12.09 -14.86
C GLY A 8 -22.14 -12.31 -14.19
N PRO A 9 -21.59 -11.26 -13.57
CA PRO A 9 -20.39 -11.38 -12.74
C PRO A 9 -20.73 -12.19 -11.51
N PHE A 10 -19.80 -13.03 -11.08
CA PHE A 10 -19.96 -13.74 -9.82
C PHE A 10 -19.18 -13.07 -8.72
N ILE A 11 -19.85 -13.02 -7.57
CA ILE A 11 -19.29 -12.66 -6.29
C ILE A 11 -19.72 -13.74 -5.30
N ASP A 12 -18.86 -14.02 -4.33
CA ASP A 12 -19.21 -14.85 -3.19
C ASP A 12 -20.20 -14.12 -2.28
N THR A 13 -21.26 -14.79 -1.84
CA THR A 13 -22.31 -14.18 -1.00
C THR A 13 -21.72 -13.60 0.28
N HIS A 14 -20.82 -14.35 0.94
CA HIS A 14 -20.15 -13.89 2.16
C HIS A 14 -19.24 -12.68 1.97
N LEU A 15 -18.72 -12.46 0.75
CA LEU A 15 -17.89 -11.30 0.44
C LEU A 15 -18.79 -10.09 0.18
N LEU A 16 -19.89 -10.29 -0.54
CA LEU A 16 -20.88 -9.26 -0.83
C LEU A 16 -21.50 -8.71 0.45
N GLU A 17 -21.99 -9.58 1.34
CA GLU A 17 -22.60 -9.18 2.62
C GLU A 17 -21.65 -8.35 3.48
N LYS A 18 -20.36 -8.70 3.52
CA LYS A 18 -19.35 -7.95 4.28
C LYS A 18 -19.11 -6.56 3.69
N VAL A 19 -19.07 -6.46 2.36
CA VAL A 19 -18.89 -5.19 1.67
C VAL A 19 -20.12 -4.30 1.88
N GLU A 20 -21.33 -4.84 1.79
CA GLU A 20 -22.58 -4.10 2.04
C GLU A 20 -22.67 -3.58 3.49
N VAL A 21 -22.27 -4.39 4.47
CA VAL A 21 -22.19 -3.95 5.87
C VAL A 21 -21.19 -2.81 6.03
N MET A 22 -20.01 -2.92 5.40
CA MET A 22 -18.98 -1.88 5.49
C MET A 22 -19.36 -0.60 4.75
N ASN A 23 -20.06 -0.71 3.62
CA ASN A 23 -20.54 0.44 2.87
C ASN A 23 -21.58 1.23 3.70
N ARG A 24 -22.50 0.52 4.37
CA ARG A 24 -23.45 1.15 5.31
C ARG A 24 -22.77 1.83 6.49
N GLY A 25 -21.69 1.25 7.00
CA GLY A 25 -20.92 1.78 8.12
C GLY A 25 -19.86 2.83 7.74
N ALA A 26 -19.66 3.12 6.44
CA ALA A 26 -18.53 3.90 5.92
C ALA A 26 -17.14 3.47 6.45
N ASP A 27 -17.02 2.19 6.85
CA ASP A 27 -15.86 1.65 7.55
C ASP A 27 -14.83 1.10 6.56
N LYS A 28 -13.60 1.65 6.58
CA LYS A 28 -12.50 1.22 5.70
C LYS A 28 -11.63 0.13 6.33
N LYS A 29 -12.26 -0.89 6.90
CA LYS A 29 -11.56 -2.03 7.52
C LYS A 29 -11.06 -3.00 6.46
N VAL A 30 -9.92 -3.64 6.74
CA VAL A 30 -9.33 -4.64 5.83
C VAL A 30 -10.12 -5.94 5.91
N ILE A 31 -10.75 -6.35 4.80
CA ILE A 31 -11.48 -7.62 4.72
C ILE A 31 -10.54 -8.72 4.23
N LYS A 32 -10.42 -9.81 4.99
CA LYS A 32 -9.71 -11.02 4.55
C LYS A 32 -10.63 -11.87 3.68
N THR A 33 -10.14 -12.32 2.52
CA THR A 33 -10.89 -13.16 1.61
C THR A 33 -10.05 -14.30 1.04
N TRP A 34 -10.66 -15.49 0.97
CA TRP A 34 -10.15 -16.63 0.21
C TRP A 34 -10.75 -16.71 -1.19
N SER A 35 -11.79 -15.93 -1.47
CA SER A 35 -12.55 -16.00 -2.72
C SER A 35 -11.84 -15.26 -3.86
N ARG A 36 -10.77 -15.88 -4.39
CA ARG A 36 -10.02 -15.38 -5.56
C ARG A 36 -10.84 -15.36 -6.86
N ARG A 37 -11.97 -16.09 -6.88
CA ARG A 37 -12.86 -16.26 -8.04
C ARG A 37 -13.91 -15.16 -8.17
N SER A 38 -14.02 -14.27 -7.18
CA SER A 38 -14.97 -13.18 -7.17
C SER A 38 -14.52 -12.03 -8.08
N THR A 39 -15.49 -11.44 -8.77
CA THR A 39 -15.31 -10.27 -9.62
C THR A 39 -15.38 -9.02 -8.76
N ILE A 40 -14.54 -8.04 -9.06
CA ILE A 40 -14.60 -6.72 -8.43
C ILE A 40 -15.84 -6.00 -8.95
N VAL A 41 -16.69 -5.59 -8.01
CA VAL A 41 -17.92 -4.81 -8.24
C VAL A 41 -17.64 -3.35 -7.88
N PRO A 42 -18.31 -2.37 -8.51
CA PRO A 42 -18.17 -0.96 -8.16
C PRO A 42 -18.32 -0.65 -6.67
N GLU A 43 -19.22 -1.35 -5.96
CA GLU A 43 -19.42 -1.22 -4.50
C GLU A 43 -18.17 -1.55 -3.66
N MET A 44 -17.17 -2.23 -4.23
CA MET A 44 -15.93 -2.59 -3.52
C MET A 44 -14.84 -1.52 -3.67
N VAL A 45 -15.06 -0.47 -4.47
CA VAL A 45 -14.06 0.56 -4.75
C VAL A 45 -13.78 1.37 -3.49
N GLY A 46 -12.50 1.59 -3.20
CA GLY A 46 -12.07 2.29 -1.98
C GLY A 46 -11.93 1.39 -0.74
N HIS A 47 -12.27 0.10 -0.85
CA HIS A 47 -11.99 -0.89 0.19
C HIS A 47 -10.64 -1.58 -0.02
N THR A 48 -10.03 -2.01 1.09
CA THR A 48 -8.82 -2.83 1.07
C THR A 48 -9.19 -4.28 1.32
N LEU A 49 -8.96 -5.15 0.33
CA LEU A 49 -9.19 -6.58 0.46
C LEU A 49 -7.86 -7.32 0.59
N ALA A 50 -7.71 -8.08 1.66
CA ALA A 50 -6.58 -8.97 1.86
C ALA A 50 -6.89 -10.31 1.17
N VAL A 51 -6.34 -10.52 -0.02
CA VAL A 51 -6.59 -11.70 -0.87
C VAL A 51 -5.61 -12.82 -0.53
N HIS A 52 -6.13 -14.01 -0.26
CA HIS A 52 -5.30 -15.18 0.03
C HIS A 52 -4.57 -15.68 -1.22
N ASN A 53 -3.26 -15.89 -1.11
CA ASN A 53 -2.42 -16.33 -2.21
C ASN A 53 -1.94 -17.80 -2.08
N GLY A 54 -2.50 -18.56 -1.14
CA GLY A 54 -2.08 -19.93 -0.83
C GLY A 54 -1.08 -20.05 0.34
N LYS A 55 -0.49 -18.92 0.77
CA LYS A 55 0.44 -18.86 1.91
C LYS A 55 0.16 -17.69 2.84
N LYS A 56 -0.03 -16.50 2.26
CA LYS A 56 -0.27 -15.25 2.98
C LYS A 56 -1.43 -14.49 2.34
N PHE A 57 -1.99 -13.56 3.10
CA PHE A 57 -2.94 -12.57 2.58
C PHE A 57 -2.18 -11.35 2.08
N ILE A 58 -2.44 -10.97 0.83
CA ILE A 58 -1.86 -9.79 0.20
C ILE A 58 -2.91 -8.68 0.27
N PRO A 59 -2.66 -7.58 0.99
CA PRO A 59 -3.58 -6.45 1.00
C PRO A 59 -3.57 -5.76 -0.37
N VAL A 60 -4.74 -5.68 -0.99
CA VAL A 60 -4.96 -5.01 -2.28
C VAL A 60 -5.96 -3.90 -2.06
N TYR A 61 -5.56 -2.67 -2.35
CA TYR A 61 -6.46 -1.53 -2.38
C TYR A 61 -7.18 -1.50 -3.74
N ILE A 62 -8.52 -1.43 -3.72
CA ILE A 62 -9.31 -1.51 -4.95
C ILE A 62 -9.57 -0.12 -5.52
N THR A 63 -9.11 0.08 -6.75
CA THR A 63 -9.40 1.25 -7.59
C THR A 63 -10.46 0.92 -8.65
N GLU A 64 -11.11 1.93 -9.20
CA GLU A 64 -12.16 1.78 -10.22
C GLU A 64 -11.68 1.05 -11.49
N ASN A 65 -10.43 1.25 -11.89
CA ASN A 65 -9.82 0.56 -13.04
C ASN A 65 -9.73 -0.97 -12.88
N MET A 66 -9.96 -1.51 -11.67
CA MET A 66 -9.92 -2.94 -11.37
C MET A 66 -11.32 -3.59 -11.50
N VAL A 67 -12.38 -2.81 -11.72
CA VAL A 67 -13.75 -3.34 -11.89
C VAL A 67 -13.79 -4.29 -13.10
N GLY A 68 -14.49 -5.42 -12.94
CA GLY A 68 -14.58 -6.46 -13.97
C GLY A 68 -13.47 -7.52 -13.92
N HIS A 69 -12.32 -7.21 -13.30
CA HIS A 69 -11.26 -8.18 -13.05
C HIS A 69 -11.60 -9.11 -11.88
N LYS A 70 -10.86 -10.23 -11.78
CA LYS A 70 -10.97 -11.15 -10.64
C LYS A 70 -9.97 -10.78 -9.55
N LEU A 71 -10.38 -10.92 -8.29
CA LEU A 71 -9.50 -10.68 -7.14
C LEU A 71 -8.21 -11.51 -7.19
N GLY A 72 -8.27 -12.71 -7.77
CA GLY A 72 -7.10 -13.57 -7.94
C GLY A 72 -6.01 -13.01 -8.86
N GLU A 73 -6.32 -12.09 -9.77
CA GLU A 73 -5.36 -11.50 -10.71
C GLU A 73 -4.34 -10.61 -9.99
N PHE A 74 -4.75 -10.01 -8.86
CA PHE A 74 -3.92 -9.12 -8.06
C PHE A 74 -3.12 -9.85 -6.97
N ALA A 75 -3.24 -11.18 -6.88
CA ALA A 75 -2.53 -12.02 -5.91
C ALA A 75 -1.75 -13.15 -6.63
N PRO A 76 -0.45 -12.96 -6.93
CA PRO A 76 0.35 -13.89 -7.73
C PRO A 76 0.80 -15.13 -6.93
N THR A 77 0.35 -16.32 -7.31
CA THR A 77 0.52 -17.57 -6.53
C THR A 77 1.88 -18.22 -6.59
N ARG A 78 2.66 -17.93 -7.64
CA ARG A 78 4.01 -18.47 -7.81
C ARG A 78 5.00 -17.32 -7.94
N LEU A 79 6.07 -17.39 -7.17
CA LEU A 79 7.23 -16.53 -7.33
C LEU A 79 8.18 -17.25 -8.29
N PHE A 80 8.14 -16.88 -9.56
CA PHE A 80 9.14 -17.34 -10.54
C PHE A 80 10.46 -16.62 -10.25
N LYS A 81 11.52 -17.37 -9.92
CA LYS A 81 12.86 -16.83 -9.63
C LYS A 81 13.80 -16.81 -10.85
N GLY A 82 13.31 -17.18 -12.03
CA GLY A 82 14.15 -17.37 -13.20
C GLY A 82 14.91 -18.69 -13.19
N HIS A 83 15.12 -19.26 -14.38
CA HIS A 83 16.24 -20.17 -14.61
C HIS A 83 17.32 -19.35 -15.31
N THR A 84 18.18 -18.71 -14.54
CA THR A 84 19.33 -17.98 -15.07
C THR A 84 20.58 -18.84 -14.90
N THR A 85 21.22 -19.21 -16.00
CA THR A 85 22.68 -19.37 -15.98
C THR A 85 23.24 -18.01 -15.58
N LYS A 86 24.03 -17.98 -14.50
CA LYS A 86 24.51 -16.75 -13.87
C LYS A 86 24.97 -15.71 -14.90
N VAL A 87 24.26 -14.59 -14.98
CA VAL A 87 24.86 -13.30 -15.35
C VAL A 87 24.59 -12.37 -14.18
N SER A 88 25.67 -12.24 -13.39
CA SER A 88 26.01 -11.17 -12.44
C SER A 88 24.88 -10.31 -11.88
N GLU A 89 24.68 -10.50 -10.58
CA GLU A 89 24.36 -9.45 -9.63
C GLU A 89 25.11 -8.14 -9.93
N ARG A 90 24.38 -7.09 -10.33
CA ARG A 90 24.55 -5.66 -9.98
C ARG A 90 23.53 -4.80 -10.72
N ALA A 91 22.37 -4.55 -10.10
CA ALA A 91 21.50 -3.43 -10.48
C ALA A 91 20.45 -3.16 -9.38
N ALA A 92 20.89 -2.92 -8.14
CA ALA A 92 20.03 -2.37 -7.09
C ALA A 92 20.88 -1.75 -5.97
N ALA A 93 21.59 -0.67 -6.28
CA ALA A 93 22.13 0.21 -5.24
C ALA A 93 22.21 1.65 -5.75
N ALA A 94 21.40 2.50 -5.11
CA ALA A 94 21.55 3.95 -4.97
C ALA A 94 21.43 4.85 -6.21
N ALA A 95 20.27 5.49 -6.34
CA ALA A 95 20.17 6.86 -6.83
C ALA A 95 19.37 7.70 -5.82
N PRO A 96 20.01 8.47 -4.93
CA PRO A 96 19.42 9.70 -4.42
C PRO A 96 19.78 10.82 -5.41
N GLY A 97 18.78 11.47 -6.01
CA GLY A 97 19.00 12.59 -6.91
C GLY A 97 19.59 13.81 -6.19
N PRO A 98 20.57 14.54 -6.77
CA PRO A 98 20.96 15.85 -6.29
C PRO A 98 20.21 16.90 -7.12
N GLY A 99 19.17 17.48 -6.54
CA GLY A 99 18.40 18.56 -7.14
C GLY A 99 18.02 19.60 -6.08
N ALA A 100 19.02 20.17 -5.42
CA ALA A 100 18.86 21.37 -4.61
C ALA A 100 19.78 22.46 -5.21
N PRO A 101 19.24 23.64 -5.59
CA PRO A 101 20.06 24.71 -6.16
C PRO A 101 20.96 25.34 -5.08
N PRO A 102 22.16 25.82 -5.44
CA PRO A 102 23.05 26.49 -4.50
C PRO A 102 22.59 27.93 -4.30
N ALA A 103 22.09 28.26 -3.11
CA ALA A 103 21.99 29.64 -2.65
C ALA A 103 23.36 30.06 -2.10
N GLY A 104 24.12 30.82 -2.90
CA GLY A 104 25.26 31.58 -2.41
C GLY A 104 24.81 32.95 -1.86
N GLY A 105 25.56 33.49 -0.89
CA GLY A 105 25.54 34.93 -0.61
C GLY A 105 25.51 35.37 0.86
N THR A 106 26.66 35.24 1.52
CA THR A 106 27.39 36.29 2.26
C THR A 106 26.69 37.23 3.28
N GLY A 107 27.33 37.34 4.45
CA GLY A 107 27.33 38.52 5.34
C GLY A 107 26.44 38.33 6.58
N GLY A 108 26.82 38.67 7.80
CA GLY A 108 27.91 39.46 8.37
C GLY A 108 27.73 39.46 9.89
N GLY A 109 28.77 39.82 10.64
CA GLY A 109 28.86 39.67 12.09
C GLY A 109 27.78 40.38 12.93
N GLY A 110 27.67 39.94 14.17
CA GLY A 110 26.79 40.53 15.17
C GLY A 110 27.05 39.95 16.55
N THR A 111 27.77 40.74 17.34
CA THR A 111 28.18 40.58 18.74
C THR A 111 27.02 40.53 19.75
N GLY A 112 27.27 39.94 20.92
CA GLY A 112 26.52 40.14 22.17
C GLY A 112 25.98 38.81 22.72
N GLY A 113 26.31 38.32 23.92
CA GLY A 113 26.67 39.02 25.16
C GLY A 113 25.46 39.01 26.10
N GLY A 114 25.49 38.15 27.12
CA GLY A 114 24.51 38.07 28.22
C GLY A 114 23.61 36.82 28.16
N GLY A 115 23.33 36.09 29.23
CA GLY A 115 23.66 36.28 30.63
C GLY A 115 23.23 35.07 31.48
N ALA A 116 23.96 34.90 32.57
CA ALA A 116 23.54 34.39 33.89
C ALA A 116 22.50 33.25 33.99
N LYS A 117 23.01 32.08 34.40
CA LYS A 117 22.37 31.12 35.32
C LYS A 117 22.11 31.83 36.67
N PRO A 118 20.97 31.62 37.38
CA PRO A 118 20.98 30.63 38.47
C PRO A 118 19.61 29.97 38.73
N ALA A 119 19.58 28.64 38.86
CA ALA A 119 18.54 27.93 39.62
C ALA A 119 19.08 26.55 40.02
N GLY A 120 19.72 26.49 41.19
CA GLY A 120 20.08 25.25 41.86
C GLY A 120 19.46 25.31 43.25
N ALA A 121 18.30 24.69 43.41
CA ALA A 121 17.61 24.53 44.68
C ALA A 121 17.93 23.14 45.24
N GLY A 122 18.35 23.10 46.50
CA GLY A 122 17.98 22.08 47.48
C GLY A 122 18.64 20.70 47.40
N GLY A 123 19.35 20.32 48.47
CA GLY A 123 19.42 18.92 48.89
C GLY A 123 20.71 18.50 49.58
N ALA A 124 20.64 18.47 50.92
CA ALA A 124 21.52 17.82 51.90
C ALA A 124 22.91 18.43 52.16
#